data_AF-W7VZ75-F1
#
_entry.id   AF-W7VZ75-F1
#
_cell.length_a   1.000
_cell.length_b   1.000
_cell.length_c   1.000
_cell.angle_alpha   90.00
_cell.angle_beta   90.00
_cell.angle_gamma   90.00
#
_symmetry.space_group_name_H-M   'P 1'
#
loop_
_entity.id
_entity.type
_entity.pdbx_description
1 polymer ?
#
loop_
_entity_poly.entity_id
_entity_poly.type
_entity_poly.pdbx_seq_one_letter_code
_entity_poly.pdbx_strand_id
1 'polypeptide(L)'
;MTLNFGFKNEPDVPEALALLRGRGVQLDDMETSYFLSRDIVIPTIGKGMAIWREKLFCSMHRNAAAAADFLNLPTNRVVELGSKVEI
;
A
#
# COMPACT_ATOMS: atom_id res chain seq x y z
N MET A 1 3.15 9.30 -15.23
CA MET A 1 4.50 9.44 -14.65
C MET A 1 4.75 8.24 -13.75
N THR A 2 6.00 7.78 -13.66
CA THR A 2 6.39 6.63 -12.84
C THR A 2 7.47 7.05 -11.86
N LEU A 3 7.30 6.72 -10.58
CA LEU A 3 8.32 6.86 -9.54
C LEU A 3 8.97 5.49 -9.32
N ASN A 4 10.29 5.45 -9.19
CA ASN A 4 11.04 4.22 -8.97
C ASN A 4 11.83 4.34 -7.66
N PHE A 5 11.56 3.45 -6.71
CA PHE A 5 12.27 3.38 -5.42
C PHE A 5 13.04 2.06 -5.33
N GLY A 6 14.27 2.10 -4.81
CA GLY A 6 15.09 0.90 -4.58
C GLY A 6 14.76 0.22 -3.25
N PHE A 7 15.16 -1.05 -3.10
CA PHE A 7 14.87 -1.87 -1.90
C PHE A 7 15.34 -1.25 -0.57
N LYS A 8 16.44 -0.48 -0.59
CA LYS A 8 17.01 0.16 0.61
C LYS A 8 16.58 1.63 0.76
N ASN A 9 15.78 2.15 -0.17
CA ASN A 9 15.34 3.54 -0.06
C ASN A 9 14.20 3.62 0.95
N GLU A 10 14.20 4.70 1.74
CA GLU A 10 13.02 5.12 2.49
C GLU A 10 12.14 5.92 1.52
N PRO A 11 11.00 5.37 1.06
CA PRO A 11 10.18 6.03 0.05
C PRO A 11 9.34 7.14 0.70
N ASP A 12 9.52 8.36 0.20
CA ASP A 12 8.62 9.49 0.47
C ASP A 12 7.93 9.89 -0.83
N VAL A 13 6.68 9.43 -0.99
CA VAL A 13 5.90 9.71 -2.21
C VAL A 13 5.49 11.18 -2.29
N PRO A 14 4.98 11.84 -1.23
CA PRO A 14 4.66 13.27 -1.26
C PRO A 14 5.86 14.14 -1.68
N GLU A 15 7.04 13.90 -1.11
CA GLU A 15 8.27 14.64 -1.44
C GLU A 15 8.68 14.38 -2.89
N ALA A 16 8.62 13.14 -3.35
CA ALA A 16 8.93 12.81 -4.74
C ALA A 16 7.98 13.48 -5.75
N LEU A 17 6.70 13.64 -5.39
CA LEU A 17 5.71 14.37 -6.19
C LEU A 17 5.92 15.89 -6.15
N ALA A 18 6.40 16.45 -5.03
CA ALA A 18 6.70 17.86 -4.90
C ALA A 18 7.77 18.34 -5.91
N LEU A 19 8.70 17.46 -6.32
CA LEU A 19 9.70 17.74 -7.35
C LEU A 19 9.09 18.07 -8.73
N LEU A 20 7.85 17.67 -8.98
CA LEU A 20 7.15 17.97 -10.22
C LEU A 20 6.69 19.42 -10.34
N ARG A 21 6.66 20.17 -9.23
CA ARG A 21 6.41 21.61 -9.28
C ARG A 21 7.39 22.32 -10.20
N GLY A 22 8.65 21.88 -10.22
CA GLY A 22 9.68 22.41 -11.14
C GLY A 22 9.41 22.13 -12.62
N ARG A 23 8.46 21.24 -12.95
CA ARG A 23 8.02 20.91 -14.30
C ARG A 23 6.64 21.49 -14.64
N GLY A 24 6.12 22.39 -13.81
CA GLY A 24 4.83 23.06 -14.01
C GLY A 24 3.61 22.25 -13.55
N VAL A 25 3.80 21.08 -12.94
CA VAL A 25 2.71 20.29 -12.35
C VAL A 25 2.61 20.64 -10.87
N GLN A 26 1.55 21.36 -10.52
CA GLN A 26 1.26 21.68 -9.12
C GLN A 26 0.26 20.67 -8.56
N LEU A 27 0.71 19.95 -7.55
CA LEU A 27 -0.13 19.09 -6.71
C LEU A 27 -0.24 19.79 -5.36
N ASP A 28 -1.47 20.10 -4.95
CA ASP A 28 -1.75 20.59 -3.61
C ASP A 28 -1.96 19.38 -2.70
N ASP A 29 -1.19 19.31 -1.62
CA ASP A 29 -1.27 18.22 -0.64
C ASP A 29 -2.67 18.12 0.00
N MET A 30 -3.36 19.25 0.13
CA MET A 30 -4.71 19.35 0.69
C MET A 30 -5.82 18.95 -0.28
N GLU A 31 -5.55 18.93 -1.60
CA GLU A 31 -6.52 18.51 -2.62
C GLU A 31 -6.18 17.15 -3.25
N THR A 32 -4.94 16.67 -3.09
CA THR A 32 -4.49 15.37 -3.61
C THR A 32 -4.85 14.20 -2.69
N SER A 33 -5.58 13.21 -3.20
CA SER A 33 -5.91 11.97 -2.48
C SER A 33 -5.12 10.79 -3.05
N TYR A 34 -4.59 9.95 -2.17
CA TYR A 34 -3.82 8.77 -2.53
C TYR A 34 -4.68 7.52 -2.46
N PHE A 35 -4.73 6.76 -3.54
CA PHE A 35 -5.47 5.50 -3.61
C PHE A 35 -4.50 4.33 -3.53
N LEU A 36 -4.69 3.47 -2.53
CA LEU A 36 -3.92 2.25 -2.37
C LEU A 36 -4.86 1.05 -2.47
N SER A 37 -4.53 0.09 -3.32
CA SER A 37 -5.23 -1.19 -3.31
C SER A 37 -4.60 -2.10 -2.29
N ARG A 38 -5.42 -2.71 -1.43
CA ARG A 38 -4.98 -3.72 -0.46
C ARG A 38 -5.67 -5.02 -0.78
N ASP A 39 -4.90 -6.03 -1.15
CA ASP A 39 -5.42 -7.38 -1.23
C ASP A 39 -5.62 -7.90 0.19
N ILE A 40 -6.84 -8.30 0.53
CA ILE A 40 -7.15 -8.95 1.80
C ILE A 40 -7.24 -10.44 1.52
N VAL A 41 -6.25 -11.18 2.00
CA VAL A 41 -6.22 -12.64 1.93
C VAL A 41 -7.21 -13.23 2.93
N ILE A 42 -8.23 -13.92 2.45
CA ILE A 42 -9.21 -14.64 3.27
C ILE A 42 -8.93 -16.14 3.15
N PRO A 43 -8.75 -16.87 4.27
CA PRO A 43 -8.53 -18.31 4.24
C PRO A 43 -9.82 -19.06 3.89
N THR A 44 -9.76 -20.00 2.95
CA THR A 44 -10.92 -20.81 2.54
C THR A 44 -10.95 -22.15 3.29
N ILE A 45 -12.01 -22.41 4.06
CA ILE A 45 -12.14 -23.66 4.82
C ILE A 45 -12.58 -24.78 3.86
N GLY A 46 -11.71 -25.78 3.64
CA GLY A 46 -12.15 -27.12 3.22
C GLY A 46 -11.43 -27.75 2.04
N LYS A 47 -10.72 -27.00 1.19
CA LYS A 47 -9.84 -27.56 0.13
C LYS A 47 -8.74 -26.57 -0.22
N GLY A 48 -7.53 -26.80 0.30
CA GLY A 48 -6.40 -25.89 0.09
C GLY A 48 -5.18 -26.20 0.96
N MET A 49 -4.53 -25.15 1.43
CA MET A 49 -3.28 -25.15 2.18
C MET A 49 -3.47 -25.74 3.60
N ALA A 50 -2.41 -26.32 4.20
CA ALA A 50 -2.52 -26.81 5.57
C ALA A 50 -2.90 -25.67 6.53
N ILE A 51 -3.85 -25.90 7.44
CA ILE A 51 -4.46 -24.88 8.33
C ILE A 51 -3.41 -24.06 9.11
N TRP A 52 -2.32 -24.68 9.56
CA TRP A 52 -1.25 -23.96 10.26
C TRP A 52 -0.52 -22.98 9.35
N ARG A 53 -0.40 -23.31 8.07
CA ARG A 53 0.27 -22.51 7.04
C ARG A 53 -0.60 -21.35 6.57
N GLU A 54 -1.92 -21.56 6.48
CA GLU A 54 -2.90 -20.48 6.28
C GLU A 54 -2.90 -19.49 7.45
N LYS A 55 -2.92 -19.98 8.70
CA LYS A 55 -2.84 -19.11 9.88
C LYS A 55 -1.55 -18.28 9.91
N LEU A 56 -0.41 -18.88 9.56
CA LEU A 56 0.86 -18.17 9.46
C LEU A 56 0.82 -17.07 8.38
N PHE A 57 0.36 -17.41 7.17
CA PHE A 57 0.24 -16.44 6.08
C PHE A 57 -0.73 -15.30 6.41
N CYS A 58 -1.92 -15.62 6.93
CA CYS A 58 -2.89 -14.62 7.37
C CYS A 58 -2.35 -13.74 8.50
N SER A 59 -1.49 -14.26 9.37
CA SER A 59 -0.85 -13.47 10.44
C SER A 59 0.24 -12.56 9.87
N MET A 60 1.13 -13.08 9.01
CA MET A 60 2.16 -12.26 8.34
C MET A 60 1.56 -11.16 7.47
N HIS A 61 0.51 -11.48 6.70
CA HIS A 61 -0.19 -10.52 5.83
C HIS A 61 -0.88 -9.41 6.63
N ARG A 62 -1.37 -9.73 7.83
CA ARG A 62 -1.95 -8.74 8.76
C ARG A 62 -0.89 -7.84 9.41
N ASN A 63 0.30 -8.37 9.61
CA ASN A 63 1.44 -7.68 10.22
C ASN A 63 2.37 -6.99 9.21
N ALA A 64 2.18 -7.22 7.90
CA ALA A 64 2.85 -6.44 6.88
C ALA A 64 2.43 -4.97 7.06
N ALA A 65 3.43 -4.10 7.26
CA ALA A 65 3.22 -2.67 7.43
C ALA A 65 2.26 -2.14 6.35
N ALA A 66 1.34 -1.26 6.73
CA ALA A 66 0.42 -0.67 5.76
C ALA A 66 1.25 -0.01 4.67
N ALA A 67 0.95 -0.30 3.40
CA ALA A 67 1.67 0.27 2.26
C ALA A 67 1.70 1.82 2.33
N ALA A 68 0.67 2.42 2.94
CA ALA A 68 0.60 3.85 3.25
C ALA A 68 1.76 4.32 4.13
N ASP A 69 2.02 3.61 5.23
CA ASP A 69 3.10 3.95 6.18
C ASP A 69 4.47 3.77 5.53
N PHE A 70 4.65 2.69 4.75
CA PHE A 70 5.90 2.46 4.02
C PHE A 70 6.21 3.54 2.99
N LEU A 71 5.18 4.13 2.36
CA LEU A 71 5.30 5.18 1.34
C LEU A 71 5.26 6.61 1.91
N ASN A 72 5.28 6.74 3.25
CA ASN A 72 5.15 7.99 4.01
C ASN A 72 3.90 8.81 3.64
N LEU A 73 2.77 8.13 3.39
CA LEU A 73 1.54 8.82 3.00
C LEU A 73 0.79 9.38 4.23
N PRO A 74 0.28 10.62 4.15
CA PRO A 74 -0.50 11.19 5.24
C PRO A 74 -1.84 10.44 5.41
N THR A 75 -2.08 9.91 6.61
CA THR A 75 -3.20 9.00 6.91
C THR A 75 -4.59 9.61 6.64
N ASN A 76 -4.71 10.94 6.72
CA ASN A 76 -5.94 11.68 6.42
C ASN A 76 -6.21 11.90 4.91
N ARG A 77 -5.31 11.44 4.03
CA ARG A 77 -5.41 11.59 2.56
C ARG A 77 -5.33 10.25 1.81
N VAL A 78 -5.28 9.14 2.54
CA VAL A 78 -5.20 7.80 1.98
C VAL A 78 -6.58 7.17 1.94
N VAL A 79 -6.96 6.65 0.77
CA VAL A 79 -8.15 5.82 0.58
C VAL A 79 -7.69 4.41 0.24
N GLU A 80 -7.90 3.47 1.17
CA GLU A 80 -7.61 2.05 0.94
C GLU A 80 -8.80 1.38 0.23
N LEU A 81 -8.56 0.87 -0.97
CA LEU A 81 -9.50 0.06 -1.75
C LEU A 81 -9.18 -1.43 -1.53
N GLY A 82 -9.92 -2.06 -0.61
CA GLY A 82 -9.77 -3.47 -0.29
C GLY A 82 -10.40 -4.37 -1.36
N SER A 83 -9.59 -5.23 -1.98
CA SER A 83 -10.09 -6.36 -2.79
C SER A 83 -9.99 -7.65 -1.98
N LYS A 84 -11.04 -8.47 -1.96
CA LYS A 84 -11.03 -9.76 -1.26
C LYS A 84 -10.48 -10.83 -2.20
N VAL A 85 -9.38 -11.47 -1.81
CA VAL A 85 -8.80 -12.60 -2.54
C VAL A 85 -8.95 -13.85 -1.69
N GLU A 86 -9.67 -14.84 -2.22
CA GLU A 86 -9.83 -16.16 -1.61
C GLU A 86 -8.66 -17.06 -2.02
N ILE A 87 -8.04 -17.76 -1.06
CA ILE A 87 -6.96 -18.72 -1.27
C ILE A 87 -7.35 -20.09 -0.70
#